data_AF-A0A5N6SCI6-F1
#
_entry.id   AF-A0A5N6SCI6-F1
#
_cell.length_a   1.000
_cell.length_b   1.000
_cell.length_c   1.000
_cell.angle_alpha   90.00
_cell.angle_beta   90.00
_cell.angle_gamma   90.00
#
_symmetry.space_group_name_H-M   'P 1'
#
loop_
_entity.id
_entity.type
_entity.pdbx_description
1 polymer ?
#
loop_
_entity_poly.entity_id
_entity_poly.type
_entity_poly.pdbx_seq_one_letter_code
_entity_poly.pdbx_strand_id
1 'polypeptide(L)'
;MRSLPYDIFDNIAKFLSPFQVKDMEDSFGLADENKSRCLWRAIFKDELWLKKAISYGAEPVLIGAHLNDVPPRTGSIRPAYIVLHANDFSGDTFHDGIPSLLQSLRKRHSYNESRHEVTLPKISWRNAANQKLTVPKIILNVYDIAKGAETMALSGRKTRNLFEKTTFTSQYSFYTCPKIQTLESRDIFGIGGPVSELGELTPICTFNLRTTSKKWQIIFHEPNCRGFIPYFEGQRGIPHTILGWRR
;
A
#
# COMPACT_ATOMS: atom_id res chain seq x y z
N MET A 1 -27.53 8.40 29.05
CA MET A 1 -26.54 9.06 28.17
C MET A 1 -27.22 10.23 27.48
N ARG A 2 -26.64 11.43 27.48
CA ARG A 2 -27.19 12.55 26.69
C ARG A 2 -26.74 12.36 25.23
N SER A 3 -27.69 11.98 24.37
CA SER A 3 -27.52 11.79 22.93
C SER A 3 -27.56 13.13 22.20
N LEU A 4 -26.77 13.26 21.13
CA LEU A 4 -26.85 14.40 20.21
C LEU A 4 -28.13 14.27 19.35
N PRO A 5 -28.89 15.34 19.09
CA PRO A 5 -30.02 15.31 18.17
C PRO A 5 -29.58 15.00 16.73
N TYR A 6 -30.31 14.12 16.05
CA TYR A 6 -29.98 13.59 14.71
C TYR A 6 -29.76 14.67 13.64
N ASP A 7 -30.39 15.83 13.79
CA ASP A 7 -30.34 16.90 12.81
C ASP A 7 -28.98 17.64 12.76
N ILE A 8 -28.15 17.54 13.82
CA ILE A 8 -26.76 18.05 13.84
C ILE A 8 -25.78 17.02 13.27
N PHE A 9 -26.06 15.73 13.43
CA PHE A 9 -25.25 14.61 12.94
C PHE A 9 -25.21 14.58 11.40
N ASP A 10 -26.38 14.70 10.77
CA ASP A 10 -26.53 14.68 9.32
C ASP A 10 -25.85 15.86 8.61
N ASN A 11 -25.54 16.95 9.32
CA ASN A 11 -24.83 18.11 8.76
C ASN A 11 -23.30 17.98 8.87
N ILE A 12 -22.77 17.19 9.82
CA ILE A 12 -21.33 16.92 9.96
C ILE A 12 -20.90 15.76 9.05
N ALA A 13 -21.72 14.69 8.97
CA ALA A 13 -21.46 13.50 8.16
C ALA A 13 -21.34 13.80 6.65
N LYS A 14 -22.07 14.79 6.13
CA LYS A 14 -22.01 15.23 4.73
C LYS A 14 -20.62 15.74 4.29
N PHE A 15 -19.78 16.21 5.22
CA PHE A 15 -18.40 16.64 4.93
C PHE A 15 -17.35 15.56 5.19
N LEU A 16 -17.76 14.45 5.79
CA LEU A 16 -16.90 13.35 6.23
C LEU A 16 -16.77 12.24 5.16
N SER A 17 -15.86 11.32 5.40
CA SER A 17 -15.50 10.16 4.58
C SER A 17 -16.01 8.88 5.27
N PRO A 18 -16.29 7.79 4.55
CA PRO A 18 -16.89 6.58 5.15
C PRO A 18 -16.18 5.95 6.37
N PHE A 19 -14.90 6.26 6.67
CA PHE A 19 -14.28 5.93 7.98
C PHE A 19 -14.68 6.81 9.16
N GLN A 20 -15.07 8.03 8.86
CA GLN A 20 -15.47 9.02 9.85
C GLN A 20 -16.94 8.84 10.28
N VAL A 21 -17.72 8.04 9.54
CA VAL A 21 -19.07 7.59 9.92
C VAL A 21 -18.98 6.44 10.94
N LYS A 22 -17.98 5.55 10.80
CA LYS A 22 -17.73 4.46 11.76
C LYS A 22 -17.01 4.93 13.04
N ASP A 23 -16.09 5.90 12.97
CA ASP A 23 -15.47 6.52 14.16
C ASP A 23 -16.50 7.23 15.08
N MET A 24 -17.69 7.56 14.54
CA MET A 24 -18.83 8.00 15.33
C MET A 24 -19.64 6.83 15.91
N GLU A 25 -19.76 5.70 15.20
CA GLU A 25 -20.35 4.44 15.72
C GLU A 25 -19.52 3.84 16.87
N ASP A 26 -18.19 3.85 16.77
CA ASP A 26 -17.28 3.37 17.83
C ASP A 26 -17.28 4.30 19.06
N SER A 27 -17.70 5.56 18.92
CA SER A 27 -17.79 6.55 20.02
C SER A 27 -18.99 6.33 20.96
N PHE A 28 -19.95 5.49 20.58
CA PHE A 28 -20.95 4.91 21.51
C PHE A 28 -20.46 3.58 22.14
N GLY A 29 -19.21 3.20 21.84
CA GLY A 29 -18.43 2.11 22.41
C GLY A 29 -18.37 0.86 21.50
N LEU A 30 -17.16 0.26 21.43
CA LEU A 30 -16.90 -1.18 21.24
C LEU A 30 -16.60 -1.67 19.79
N ALA A 31 -15.32 -1.75 19.39
CA ALA A 31 -14.75 -2.99 18.82
C ALA A 31 -13.23 -2.92 18.62
N ASP A 32 -12.54 -3.85 19.29
CA ASP A 32 -11.18 -4.30 19.07
C ASP A 32 -10.94 -4.61 17.58
N GLU A 33 -10.13 -3.81 16.88
CA GLU A 33 -9.84 -4.05 15.46
C GLU A 33 -8.34 -4.12 15.15
N ASN A 34 -8.03 -5.24 14.48
CA ASN A 34 -6.79 -5.62 13.81
C ASN A 34 -6.13 -4.41 13.11
N LYS A 35 -5.02 -3.86 13.63
CA LYS A 35 -4.24 -2.70 13.12
C LYS A 35 -4.11 -2.66 11.59
N SER A 36 -3.93 -3.85 11.03
CA SER A 36 -4.12 -4.30 9.67
C SER A 36 -5.21 -3.60 8.85
N ARG A 37 -6.47 -3.57 9.33
CA ARG A 37 -7.56 -2.88 8.63
C ARG A 37 -7.39 -1.38 8.73
N CYS A 38 -7.02 -0.84 9.89
CA CYS A 38 -6.81 0.60 10.09
C CYS A 38 -5.81 1.22 9.09
N LEU A 39 -4.82 0.46 8.63
CA LEU A 39 -3.91 0.88 7.55
C LEU A 39 -4.66 1.20 6.25
N TRP A 40 -5.47 0.26 5.76
CA TRP A 40 -6.23 0.45 4.52
C TRP A 40 -7.26 1.59 4.66
N ARG A 41 -7.88 1.69 5.84
CA ARG A 41 -8.80 2.78 6.19
C ARG A 41 -8.15 4.15 6.26
N ALA A 42 -6.85 4.21 6.55
CA ALA A 42 -6.11 5.46 6.52
C ALA A 42 -5.90 5.97 5.09
N ILE A 43 -6.04 5.13 4.06
CA ILE A 43 -5.78 5.47 2.66
C ILE A 43 -7.08 5.66 1.89
N PHE A 44 -7.96 4.68 1.99
CA PHE A 44 -9.25 4.66 1.32
C PHE A 44 -10.31 5.34 2.16
N LYS A 45 -11.35 5.88 1.53
CA LYS A 45 -12.54 6.34 2.25
C LYS A 45 -13.61 5.25 2.32
N ASP A 46 -13.72 4.44 1.28
CA ASP A 46 -14.64 3.31 1.13
C ASP A 46 -13.89 2.14 0.48
N GLU A 47 -14.56 0.99 0.38
CA GLU A 47 -13.98 -0.22 -0.19
C GLU A 47 -14.35 -0.43 -1.68
N LEU A 48 -14.90 0.57 -2.37
CA LEU A 48 -15.49 0.37 -3.71
C LEU A 48 -14.44 -0.10 -4.72
N TRP A 49 -13.35 0.65 -4.87
CA TRP A 49 -12.25 0.24 -5.76
C TRP A 49 -11.62 -1.09 -5.35
N LEU A 50 -11.46 -1.32 -4.04
CA LEU A 50 -10.85 -2.55 -3.52
C LEU A 50 -11.71 -3.79 -3.83
N LYS A 51 -13.03 -3.71 -3.62
CA LYS A 51 -13.97 -4.77 -3.97
C LYS A 51 -14.01 -5.02 -5.47
N LYS A 52 -13.95 -3.95 -6.26
CA LYS A 52 -13.92 -4.02 -7.71
C LYS A 52 -12.64 -4.72 -8.21
N ALA A 53 -11.47 -4.33 -7.71
CA ALA A 53 -10.20 -4.99 -8.01
C ALA A 53 -10.24 -6.49 -7.67
N ILE A 54 -10.74 -6.86 -6.49
CA ILE A 54 -10.92 -8.28 -6.13
C ILE A 54 -11.86 -9.01 -7.08
N SER A 55 -12.92 -8.36 -7.56
CA SER A 55 -13.86 -8.98 -8.51
C SER A 55 -13.21 -9.31 -9.87
N TYR A 56 -12.13 -8.62 -10.22
CA TYR A 56 -11.27 -8.94 -11.38
C TYR A 56 -10.25 -10.05 -11.08
N GLY A 57 -10.22 -10.58 -9.87
CA GLY A 57 -9.21 -11.55 -9.43
C GLY A 57 -7.89 -10.91 -8.99
N ALA A 58 -7.83 -9.58 -8.90
CA ALA A 58 -6.65 -8.86 -8.41
C ALA A 58 -6.47 -9.07 -6.89
N GLU A 59 -5.24 -8.90 -6.40
CA GLU A 59 -4.92 -9.03 -4.97
C GLU A 59 -4.15 -7.81 -4.45
N PRO A 60 -4.83 -6.67 -4.21
CA PRO A 60 -4.18 -5.41 -3.87
C PRO A 60 -3.28 -5.53 -2.64
N VAL A 61 -2.09 -4.95 -2.72
CA VAL A 61 -1.08 -4.96 -1.66
C VAL A 61 -0.48 -3.58 -1.46
N LEU A 62 -0.29 -3.21 -0.19
CA LEU A 62 0.47 -2.04 0.21
C LEU A 62 1.88 -2.48 0.61
N ILE A 63 2.91 -1.74 0.20
CA ILE A 63 4.32 -2.01 0.50
C ILE A 63 4.99 -0.71 0.98
N GLY A 64 5.72 -0.75 2.09
CA GLY A 64 6.47 0.41 2.61
C GLY A 64 7.15 0.14 3.96
N ALA A 65 8.07 1.01 4.38
CA ALA A 65 8.95 0.77 5.53
C ALA A 65 8.23 0.68 6.88
N HIS A 66 7.18 1.49 7.07
CA HIS A 66 6.51 1.70 8.35
C HIS A 66 4.99 1.69 8.20
N LEU A 67 4.42 0.66 7.59
CA LEU A 67 2.98 0.53 7.47
C LEU A 67 2.27 0.49 8.83
N ASN A 68 2.91 -0.05 9.87
CA ASN A 68 2.39 -0.05 11.24
C ASN A 68 2.24 1.36 11.86
N ASP A 69 2.91 2.36 11.27
CA ASP A 69 2.92 3.75 11.73
C ASP A 69 1.90 4.65 11.03
N VAL A 70 1.22 4.11 10.00
CA VAL A 70 0.21 4.81 9.21
C VAL A 70 -1.12 4.95 9.93
N PRO A 71 -1.62 3.94 10.69
CA PRO A 71 -2.82 4.10 11.49
C PRO A 71 -2.75 5.29 12.47
N PRO A 72 -3.90 5.79 12.93
CA PRO A 72 -3.95 6.97 13.79
C PRO A 72 -3.15 6.77 15.08
N ARG A 73 -2.19 7.66 15.36
CA ARG A 73 -1.39 7.61 16.59
C ARG A 73 -1.07 8.99 17.15
N THR A 74 -0.61 9.02 18.39
CA THR A 74 -0.08 10.22 19.05
C THR A 74 1.40 10.43 18.68
N GLY A 75 1.90 11.66 18.84
CA GLY A 75 3.33 11.97 18.69
C GLY A 75 3.76 12.52 17.33
N SER A 76 5.08 12.55 17.10
CA SER A 76 5.70 12.99 15.84
C SER A 76 5.58 11.90 14.79
N ILE A 77 5.06 12.25 13.61
CA ILE A 77 4.79 11.27 12.55
C ILE A 77 5.41 11.76 11.25
N ARG A 78 6.32 10.94 10.71
CA ARG A 78 6.96 11.16 9.42
C ARG A 78 5.98 10.85 8.28
N PRO A 79 6.11 11.50 7.11
CA PRO A 79 5.40 11.07 5.92
C PRO A 79 5.72 9.63 5.56
N ALA A 80 4.71 8.87 5.13
CA ALA A 80 4.88 7.51 4.65
C ALA A 80 4.95 7.49 3.11
N TYR A 81 5.94 6.80 2.56
CA TYR A 81 6.00 6.46 1.15
C TYR A 81 5.54 5.01 1.01
N ILE A 82 4.48 4.78 0.24
CA ILE A 82 3.82 3.48 0.12
C ILE A 82 3.58 3.21 -1.36
N VAL A 83 3.82 1.98 -1.79
CA VAL A 83 3.37 1.47 -3.09
C VAL A 83 2.05 0.75 -2.87
N LEU A 84 1.03 1.10 -3.65
CA LEU A 84 -0.15 0.26 -3.86
C LEU A 84 0.08 -0.48 -5.17
N HIS A 85 0.15 -1.80 -5.10
CA HIS A 85 0.19 -2.67 -6.27
C HIS A 85 -1.11 -3.46 -6.33
N ALA A 86 -1.83 -3.42 -7.44
CA ALA A 86 -3.10 -4.10 -7.65
C ALA A 86 -2.93 -5.62 -7.72
N ASN A 87 -1.78 -6.12 -8.17
CA ASN A 87 -1.58 -7.55 -8.48
C ASN A 87 -2.67 -8.09 -9.41
N ASP A 88 -2.90 -7.34 -10.49
CA ASP A 88 -3.94 -7.61 -11.46
C ASP A 88 -3.32 -8.14 -12.76
N PHE A 89 -3.50 -9.43 -13.01
CA PHE A 89 -3.00 -10.07 -14.23
C PHE A 89 -3.89 -9.84 -15.46
N SER A 90 -5.17 -9.49 -15.28
CA SER A 90 -6.05 -9.21 -16.43
C SER A 90 -5.87 -7.80 -16.95
N GLY A 91 -5.37 -6.88 -16.11
CA GLY A 91 -5.19 -5.46 -16.43
C GLY A 91 -6.47 -4.64 -16.32
N ASP A 92 -7.55 -5.22 -15.78
CA ASP A 92 -8.84 -4.55 -15.63
C ASP A 92 -8.79 -3.32 -14.70
N THR A 93 -7.97 -3.37 -13.65
CA THR A 93 -7.72 -2.25 -12.75
C THR A 93 -7.06 -1.06 -13.47
N PHE A 94 -6.27 -1.32 -14.51
CA PHE A 94 -5.75 -0.27 -15.39
C PHE A 94 -6.81 0.25 -16.35
N HIS A 95 -7.68 -0.61 -16.89
CA HIS A 95 -8.78 -0.19 -17.76
C HIS A 95 -9.79 0.70 -17.05
N ASP A 96 -10.12 0.40 -15.79
CA ASP A 96 -10.90 1.29 -14.92
C ASP A 96 -10.16 2.59 -14.58
N GLY A 97 -8.83 2.50 -14.59
CA GLY A 97 -7.91 3.61 -14.50
C GLY A 97 -7.87 4.31 -13.15
N ILE A 98 -7.04 5.35 -13.13
CA ILE A 98 -6.81 6.20 -11.97
C ILE A 98 -8.08 6.88 -11.44
N PRO A 99 -9.05 7.36 -12.27
CA PRO A 99 -10.25 8.02 -11.75
C PRO A 99 -11.04 7.17 -10.75
N SER A 100 -11.20 5.87 -11.01
CA SER A 100 -11.91 4.96 -10.10
C SER A 100 -11.20 4.82 -8.75
N LEU A 101 -9.87 4.69 -8.79
CA LEU A 101 -9.05 4.66 -7.59
C LEU A 101 -9.18 5.97 -6.79
N LEU A 102 -8.98 7.12 -7.44
CA LEU A 102 -9.04 8.44 -6.79
C LEU A 102 -10.38 8.67 -6.11
N GLN A 103 -11.48 8.25 -6.73
CA GLN A 103 -12.81 8.35 -6.13
C GLN A 103 -12.90 7.60 -4.80
N SER A 104 -12.21 6.47 -4.65
CA SER A 104 -12.25 5.64 -3.43
C SER A 104 -11.21 6.05 -2.37
N LEU A 105 -10.29 6.96 -2.71
CA LEU A 105 -9.30 7.47 -1.76
C LEU A 105 -9.89 8.50 -0.80
N ARG A 106 -9.25 8.69 0.36
CA ARG A 106 -9.63 9.75 1.29
C ARG A 106 -9.63 11.12 0.62
N LYS A 107 -10.53 12.00 1.08
CA LYS A 107 -10.71 13.35 0.51
C LYS A 107 -9.43 14.19 0.61
N ARG A 108 -9.37 15.27 -0.20
CA ARG A 108 -8.25 16.24 -0.26
C ARG A 108 -6.93 15.66 -0.77
N HIS A 109 -6.99 14.54 -1.47
CA HIS A 109 -5.83 14.00 -2.16
C HIS A 109 -5.48 14.83 -3.39
N SER A 110 -4.23 14.76 -3.82
CA SER A 110 -3.78 15.30 -5.11
C SER A 110 -3.00 14.23 -5.88
N TYR A 111 -3.35 14.05 -7.16
CA TYR A 111 -2.65 13.12 -8.04
C TYR A 111 -1.58 13.86 -8.84
N ASN A 112 -0.36 13.34 -8.82
CA ASN A 112 0.73 13.76 -9.68
C ASN A 112 0.91 12.72 -10.78
N GLU A 113 0.45 13.06 -11.97
CA GLU A 113 0.49 12.16 -13.13
C GLU A 113 1.91 11.84 -13.58
N SER A 114 2.82 12.83 -13.62
CA SER A 114 4.21 12.62 -14.04
C SER A 114 4.98 11.62 -13.17
N ARG A 115 4.55 11.44 -11.91
CA ARG A 115 5.19 10.56 -10.93
C ARG A 115 4.35 9.34 -10.58
N HIS A 116 3.11 9.26 -11.10
CA HIS A 116 2.10 8.29 -10.72
C HIS A 116 1.95 8.16 -9.19
N GLU A 117 1.86 9.31 -8.52
CA GLU A 117 1.81 9.38 -7.06
C GLU A 117 0.60 10.18 -6.60
N VAL A 118 -0.17 9.61 -5.68
CA VAL A 118 -1.23 10.31 -4.96
C VAL A 118 -0.69 10.79 -3.62
N THR A 119 -0.77 12.09 -3.37
CA THR A 119 -0.49 12.67 -2.07
C THR A 119 -1.77 12.74 -1.26
N LEU A 120 -1.82 12.01 -0.15
CA LEU A 120 -2.85 12.11 0.85
C LEU A 120 -2.34 13.02 2.00
N PRO A 121 -2.99 14.16 2.30
CA PRO A 121 -2.48 15.13 3.27
C PRO A 121 -2.61 14.61 4.70
N LYS A 122 -1.74 15.09 5.60
CA LYS A 122 -1.81 14.77 7.04
C LYS A 122 -3.18 15.17 7.62
N ILE A 123 -3.75 14.32 8.47
CA ILE A 123 -5.02 14.59 9.17
C ILE A 123 -4.80 14.40 10.67
N SER A 124 -5.35 15.29 11.49
CA SER A 124 -5.31 15.19 12.94
C SER A 124 -6.68 15.50 13.54
N TRP A 125 -7.03 14.82 14.62
CA TRP A 125 -8.24 15.05 15.43
C TRP A 125 -7.95 14.73 16.89
N ARG A 126 -8.93 14.93 17.77
CA ARG A 126 -8.83 14.55 19.19
C ARG A 126 -9.79 13.41 19.48
N ASN A 127 -9.35 12.43 20.27
CA ASN A 127 -10.20 11.33 20.74
C ASN A 127 -10.97 11.74 22.02
N ALA A 128 -11.80 10.82 22.55
CA ALA A 128 -12.57 11.02 23.79
C ALA A 128 -11.69 11.34 25.01
N ALA A 129 -10.44 10.86 25.04
CA ALA A 129 -9.44 11.17 26.07
C ALA A 129 -8.70 12.50 25.83
N ASN A 130 -9.19 13.34 24.89
CA ASN A 130 -8.56 14.61 24.49
C ASN A 130 -7.12 14.46 23.96
N GLN A 131 -6.74 13.28 23.46
CA GLN A 131 -5.43 13.03 22.87
C GLN A 131 -5.46 13.36 21.38
N LYS A 132 -4.42 14.03 20.87
CA LYS A 132 -4.28 14.33 19.45
C LYS A 132 -3.86 13.08 18.68
N LEU A 133 -4.80 12.48 17.95
CA LEU A 133 -4.53 11.43 16.99
C LEU A 133 -4.19 12.03 15.63
N THR A 134 -3.26 11.40 14.93
CA THR A 134 -2.77 11.87 13.63
C THR A 134 -2.54 10.70 12.71
N VAL A 135 -3.03 10.83 11.48
CA VAL A 135 -2.63 10.01 10.33
C VAL A 135 -1.59 10.81 9.53
N PRO A 136 -0.44 10.21 9.17
CA PRO A 136 0.60 10.93 8.44
C PRO A 136 0.14 11.39 7.06
N LYS A 137 0.95 12.29 6.48
CA LYS A 137 0.96 12.48 5.04
C LYS A 137 1.38 11.15 4.40
N ILE A 138 0.62 10.67 3.43
CA ILE A 138 0.94 9.45 2.67
C ILE A 138 1.23 9.86 1.24
N ILE A 139 2.32 9.36 0.69
CA ILE A 139 2.61 9.42 -0.74
C ILE A 139 2.42 8.00 -1.25
N LEU A 140 1.31 7.79 -1.96
CA LEU A 140 0.90 6.50 -2.50
C LEU A 140 1.32 6.42 -3.97
N ASN A 141 2.29 5.58 -4.29
CA ASN A 141 2.64 5.29 -5.67
C ASN A 141 1.66 4.25 -6.23
N VAL A 142 1.11 4.54 -7.40
CA VAL A 142 0.03 3.79 -8.07
C VAL A 142 0.41 3.50 -9.53
N TYR A 143 1.71 3.30 -9.79
CA TYR A 143 2.27 3.20 -11.13
C TYR A 143 1.65 2.07 -11.96
N ASP A 144 1.52 0.88 -11.38
CA ASP A 144 0.94 -0.29 -12.05
C ASP A 144 -0.51 -0.04 -12.47
N ILE A 145 -1.32 0.56 -11.60
CA ILE A 145 -2.71 0.93 -11.89
C ILE A 145 -2.77 2.03 -12.96
N ALA A 146 -1.80 2.94 -12.99
CA ALA A 146 -1.75 4.01 -13.98
C ALA A 146 -1.27 3.55 -15.37
N LYS A 147 -0.48 2.48 -15.44
CA LYS A 147 0.20 2.04 -16.67
C LYS A 147 -0.19 0.64 -17.14
N GLY A 148 -0.94 -0.13 -16.36
CA GLY A 148 -1.23 -1.54 -16.65
C GLY A 148 0.03 -2.37 -16.70
N ALA A 149 1.02 -2.03 -15.87
CA ALA A 149 2.34 -2.63 -15.93
C ALA A 149 2.45 -3.80 -14.94
N GLU A 150 2.94 -4.94 -15.41
CA GLU A 150 3.31 -6.09 -14.57
C GLU A 150 4.51 -5.81 -13.65
N THR A 151 5.20 -4.69 -13.89
CA THR A 151 6.40 -4.28 -13.16
C THR A 151 6.31 -2.83 -12.72
N MET A 152 6.99 -2.52 -11.61
CA MET A 152 7.01 -1.22 -10.98
C MET A 152 8.26 -0.44 -11.37
N ALA A 153 8.10 0.51 -12.31
CA ALA A 153 9.17 1.42 -12.68
C ALA A 153 9.35 2.52 -11.61
N LEU A 154 10.33 2.34 -10.72
CA LEU A 154 10.68 3.27 -9.65
C LEU A 154 12.17 3.60 -9.68
N SER A 155 12.52 4.86 -9.47
CA SER A 155 13.93 5.22 -9.28
C SER A 155 14.49 4.53 -8.04
N GLY A 156 15.78 4.18 -8.03
CA GLY A 156 16.40 3.49 -6.90
C GLY A 156 16.22 4.23 -5.57
N ARG A 157 16.18 5.58 -5.58
CA ARG A 157 15.85 6.37 -4.39
C ARG A 157 14.45 6.07 -3.85
N LYS A 158 13.45 5.94 -4.72
CA LYS A 158 12.07 5.64 -4.31
C LYS A 158 11.94 4.19 -3.84
N THR A 159 12.57 3.24 -4.53
CA THR A 159 12.62 1.83 -4.10
C THR A 159 13.24 1.71 -2.71
N ARG A 160 14.35 2.40 -2.43
CA ARG A 160 14.98 2.45 -1.10
C ARG A 160 14.10 3.09 -0.02
N ASN A 161 13.16 3.97 -0.38
CA ASN A 161 12.23 4.55 0.60
C ASN A 161 11.17 3.55 1.09
N LEU A 162 11.05 2.38 0.43
CA LEU A 162 10.18 1.30 0.89
C LEU A 162 10.77 0.54 2.08
N PHE A 163 12.01 0.83 2.48
CA PHE A 163 12.72 0.10 3.52
C PHE A 163 13.11 0.99 4.70
N GLU A 164 13.03 0.42 5.91
CA GLU A 164 13.77 0.94 7.06
C GLU A 164 15.25 0.68 6.81
N LYS A 165 16.06 1.73 6.88
CA LYS A 165 17.46 1.68 6.46
C LYS A 165 18.35 0.96 7.46
N THR A 166 18.03 1.06 8.74
CA THR A 166 18.84 0.49 9.82
C THR A 166 18.74 -1.03 9.86
N THR A 167 17.53 -1.57 9.65
CA THR A 167 17.26 -3.01 9.70
C THR A 167 17.16 -3.67 8.34
N PHE A 168 17.15 -2.88 7.25
CA PHE A 168 16.91 -3.35 5.88
C PHE A 168 15.66 -4.23 5.77
N THR A 169 14.56 -3.73 6.33
CA THR A 169 13.25 -4.40 6.29
C THR A 169 12.20 -3.50 5.65
N SER A 170 11.28 -4.09 4.90
CA SER A 170 10.05 -3.44 4.47
C SER A 170 8.85 -4.09 5.14
N GLN A 171 7.67 -3.51 5.00
CA GLN A 171 6.41 -4.09 5.43
C GLN A 171 5.45 -4.15 4.26
N TYR A 172 4.60 -5.16 4.27
CA TYR A 172 3.51 -5.27 3.31
C TYR A 172 2.22 -5.74 3.96
N SER A 173 1.09 -5.40 3.36
CA SER A 173 -0.24 -5.85 3.78
C SER A 173 -1.09 -6.06 2.54
N PHE A 174 -1.66 -7.26 2.40
CA PHE A 174 -2.63 -7.56 1.34
C PHE A 174 -4.02 -7.16 1.81
N TYR A 175 -4.89 -6.68 0.93
CA TYR A 175 -6.23 -6.30 1.35
C TYR A 175 -7.06 -7.52 1.81
N THR A 176 -6.92 -8.65 1.11
CA THR A 176 -7.56 -9.94 1.42
C THR A 176 -7.05 -10.57 2.72
N CYS A 177 -5.79 -10.33 3.07
CA CYS A 177 -5.16 -10.75 4.31
C CYS A 177 -4.49 -9.54 4.98
N PRO A 178 -5.25 -8.70 5.69
CA PRO A 178 -4.79 -7.35 6.06
C PRO A 178 -3.63 -7.34 7.06
N LYS A 179 -3.23 -8.50 7.60
CA LYS A 179 -2.09 -8.62 8.50
C LYS A 179 -0.86 -7.96 7.89
N ILE A 180 -0.28 -7.00 8.62
CA ILE A 180 1.00 -6.40 8.24
C ILE A 180 2.10 -7.45 8.47
N GLN A 181 2.81 -7.76 7.40
CA GLN A 181 3.92 -8.70 7.37
C GLN A 181 5.22 -7.95 7.12
N THR A 182 6.33 -8.51 7.59
CA THR A 182 7.66 -7.97 7.35
C THR A 182 8.24 -8.64 6.10
N LEU A 183 8.75 -7.83 5.18
CA LEU A 183 9.57 -8.28 4.07
C LEU A 183 11.04 -8.17 4.49
N GLU A 184 11.72 -9.32 4.49
CA GLU A 184 13.13 -9.45 4.88
C GLU A 184 14.01 -9.67 3.66
N SER A 185 15.32 -9.43 3.82
CA SER A 185 16.36 -9.64 2.80
C SER A 185 16.24 -10.96 2.03
N ARG A 186 15.95 -12.08 2.73
CA ARG A 186 15.81 -13.42 2.13
C ARG A 186 14.68 -13.56 1.10
N ASP A 187 13.70 -12.67 1.13
CA ASP A 187 12.55 -12.66 0.23
C ASP A 187 12.75 -11.65 -0.92
N ILE A 188 13.95 -11.09 -1.07
CA ILE A 188 14.28 -10.08 -2.06
C ILE A 188 15.42 -10.58 -2.93
N PHE A 189 15.24 -10.51 -4.25
CA PHE A 189 16.20 -11.02 -5.22
C PHE A 189 16.59 -9.93 -6.22
N GLY A 190 17.87 -9.62 -6.30
CA GLY A 190 18.45 -8.60 -7.16
C GLY A 190 19.38 -9.23 -8.21
N ILE A 191 20.38 -8.47 -8.65
CA ILE A 191 21.41 -9.01 -9.54
C ILE A 191 22.22 -10.07 -8.80
N GLY A 192 22.41 -11.23 -9.41
CA GLY A 192 23.24 -12.29 -8.86
C GLY A 192 22.59 -13.12 -7.76
N GLY A 193 21.46 -12.72 -7.17
CA GLY A 193 20.75 -13.53 -6.19
C GLY A 193 20.04 -12.73 -5.08
N PRO A 194 19.94 -13.28 -3.86
CA PRO A 194 19.36 -12.60 -2.70
C PRO A 194 20.04 -11.27 -2.42
N VAL A 195 19.27 -10.28 -2.00
CA VAL A 195 19.76 -8.93 -1.67
C VAL A 195 20.01 -8.82 -0.17
N SER A 196 21.18 -8.33 0.23
CA SER A 196 21.53 -8.12 1.64
C SER A 196 21.57 -6.64 2.05
N GLU A 197 21.62 -5.71 1.09
CA GLU A 197 21.71 -4.29 1.37
C GLU A 197 20.92 -3.39 0.39
N LEU A 198 20.69 -2.14 0.78
CA LEU A 198 19.89 -1.18 -0.01
C LEU A 198 20.47 -0.84 -1.39
N GLY A 199 21.79 -0.94 -1.57
CA GLY A 199 22.47 -0.63 -2.84
C GLY A 199 22.13 -1.63 -3.94
N GLU A 200 22.00 -2.89 -3.55
CA GLU A 200 21.74 -4.05 -4.40
C GLU A 200 20.28 -4.14 -4.90
N LEU A 201 19.37 -3.30 -4.39
CA LEU A 201 18.01 -3.15 -4.92
C LEU A 201 17.97 -2.53 -6.34
N THR A 202 19.11 -1.98 -6.79
CA THR A 202 19.22 -1.31 -8.09
C THR A 202 20.12 -2.08 -9.04
N PRO A 203 19.88 -2.01 -10.36
CA PRO A 203 18.79 -1.30 -11.04
C PRO A 203 17.48 -2.09 -11.11
N ILE A 204 17.45 -3.34 -10.65
CA ILE A 204 16.29 -4.23 -10.67
C ILE A 204 16.31 -5.17 -9.47
N CYS A 205 15.15 -5.42 -8.89
CA CYS A 205 14.94 -6.43 -7.85
C CYS A 205 13.51 -6.97 -7.88
N THR A 206 13.30 -8.11 -7.24
CA THR A 206 12.01 -8.79 -7.10
C THR A 206 11.70 -8.99 -5.64
N PHE A 207 10.50 -8.64 -5.22
CA PHE A 207 10.00 -8.91 -3.88
C PHE A 207 9.08 -10.12 -3.93
N ASN A 208 9.38 -11.13 -3.12
CA ASN A 208 8.55 -12.31 -2.95
C ASN A 208 7.61 -12.09 -1.77
N LEU A 209 6.37 -11.74 -2.06
CA LEU A 209 5.33 -11.53 -1.06
C LEU A 209 4.47 -12.79 -0.93
N ARG A 210 3.89 -13.02 0.25
CA ARG A 210 3.07 -14.20 0.50
C ARG A 210 1.76 -13.83 1.18
N THR A 211 0.68 -14.45 0.70
CA THR A 211 -0.57 -14.60 1.44
C THR A 211 -0.57 -16.00 2.08
N THR A 212 -1.65 -16.36 2.77
CA THR A 212 -1.80 -17.71 3.34
C THR A 212 -1.88 -18.82 2.29
N SER A 213 -2.24 -18.48 1.05
CA SER A 213 -2.50 -19.45 -0.03
C SER A 213 -1.70 -19.22 -1.30
N LYS A 214 -1.12 -18.02 -1.50
CA LYS A 214 -0.46 -17.63 -2.74
C LYS A 214 0.88 -16.94 -2.49
N LYS A 215 1.79 -17.11 -3.45
CA LYS A 215 3.03 -16.34 -3.56
C LYS A 215 2.88 -15.34 -4.70
N TRP A 216 3.29 -14.10 -4.43
CA TRP A 216 3.30 -13.00 -5.39
C TRP A 216 4.75 -12.55 -5.61
N GLN A 217 5.13 -12.31 -6.86
CA GLN A 217 6.43 -11.75 -7.21
C GLN A 217 6.21 -10.38 -7.83
N ILE A 218 6.72 -9.34 -7.19
CA ILE A 218 6.60 -7.96 -7.68
C ILE A 218 7.99 -7.47 -8.08
N ILE A 219 8.13 -7.07 -9.34
CA ILE A 219 9.40 -6.64 -9.92
C ILE A 219 9.48 -5.12 -9.82
N PHE A 220 10.52 -4.62 -9.18
CA PHE A 220 10.88 -3.20 -9.14
C PHE A 220 12.10 -2.97 -10.01
N HIS A 221 12.04 -1.98 -10.89
CA HIS A 221 13.17 -1.63 -11.74
C HIS A 221 13.28 -0.13 -11.95
N GLU A 222 14.50 0.34 -12.25
CA GLU A 222 14.69 1.73 -12.66
C GLU A 222 14.12 1.96 -14.07
N PRO A 223 13.57 3.16 -14.39
CA PRO A 223 12.92 3.44 -15.67
C PRO A 223 13.78 3.15 -16.92
N ASN A 224 15.12 3.15 -16.79
CA ASN A 224 16.05 2.89 -17.89
C ASN A 224 16.73 1.51 -17.79
N CYS A 225 16.24 0.64 -16.92
CA CYS A 225 16.78 -0.71 -16.74
C CYS A 225 16.49 -1.57 -17.98
N ARG A 226 17.54 -2.10 -18.62
CA ARG A 226 17.45 -2.95 -19.83
C ARG A 226 18.47 -4.07 -19.79
N GLY A 227 18.18 -5.15 -20.51
CA GLY A 227 19.12 -6.25 -20.73
C GLY A 227 19.38 -7.08 -19.48
N PHE A 228 18.37 -7.26 -18.61
CA PHE A 228 18.44 -8.20 -17.50
C PHE A 228 17.46 -9.34 -17.75
N ILE A 229 17.95 -10.56 -17.60
CA ILE A 229 17.20 -11.79 -17.79
C ILE A 229 17.01 -12.42 -16.40
N PRO A 230 15.76 -12.68 -15.98
CA PRO A 230 15.51 -13.39 -14.74
C PRO A 230 15.99 -14.84 -14.89
N TYR A 231 16.59 -15.38 -13.83
CA TYR A 231 16.78 -16.82 -13.70
C TYR A 231 15.88 -17.34 -12.58
N PHE A 232 15.37 -18.54 -12.78
CA PHE A 232 14.27 -19.08 -11.98
C PHE A 232 14.63 -20.40 -11.32
N GLU A 233 13.98 -20.66 -10.19
CA GLU A 233 13.81 -22.01 -9.65
C GLU A 233 12.58 -22.66 -10.31
N GLY A 234 12.71 -23.89 -10.79
CA GLY A 234 11.55 -24.69 -11.16
C GLY A 234 11.81 -25.80 -12.18
N GLN A 235 11.02 -26.86 -12.09
CA GLN A 235 10.84 -27.85 -13.16
C GLN A 235 9.76 -27.36 -14.14
N ARG A 236 9.74 -27.91 -15.36
CA ARG A 236 8.67 -27.65 -16.35
C ARG A 236 7.29 -27.86 -15.71
N GLY A 237 6.41 -26.85 -15.77
CA GLY A 237 5.02 -26.95 -15.31
C GLY A 237 4.73 -26.43 -13.89
N ILE A 238 5.73 -25.89 -13.17
CA ILE A 238 5.57 -25.26 -11.85
C ILE A 238 5.75 -23.74 -11.99
N PRO A 239 4.98 -22.89 -11.26
CA PRO A 239 5.19 -21.44 -11.26
C PRO A 239 6.65 -21.09 -10.95
N HIS A 240 7.31 -20.45 -11.91
CA HIS A 240 8.73 -20.12 -11.84
C HIS A 240 8.97 -19.04 -10.79
N THR A 241 9.78 -19.35 -9.76
CA THR A 241 10.23 -18.34 -8.80
C THR A 241 11.46 -17.65 -9.34
N ILE A 242 11.41 -16.33 -9.57
CA ILE A 242 12.62 -15.54 -9.83
C ILE A 242 13.57 -15.65 -8.62
N LEU A 243 14.78 -16.15 -8.86
CA LEU A 243 15.87 -16.25 -7.90
C LEU A 243 16.95 -15.19 -8.09
N GLY A 244 16.82 -14.36 -9.11
CA GLY A 244 17.71 -13.24 -9.35
C GLY A 244 17.78 -12.87 -10.82
N TRP A 245 18.69 -11.95 -11.11
CA TRP A 245 18.85 -11.33 -12.42
C TRP A 245 20.28 -11.47 -12.92
N ARG A 246 20.45 -11.70 -14.22
CA ARG A 246 21.75 -11.66 -14.92
C ARG A 246 21.66 -10.74 -16.12
N ARG A 247 22.79 -10.19 -16.55
CA ARG A 247 22.89 -9.53 -17.87
C ARG A 247 23.01 -10.55 -18.98
#